data_AF-A0A2V7KKA1-F1
#
_entry.id   AF-A0A2V7KKA1-F1
#
_cell.length_a   1.000
_cell.length_b   1.000
_cell.length_c   1.000
_cell.angle_alpha   90.00
_cell.angle_beta   90.00
_cell.angle_gamma   90.00
#
_symmetry.space_group_name_H-M   'P 1'
#
loop_
_entity.id
_entity.type
_entity.pdbx_description
1 polymer ?
#
loop_
_entity_poly.entity_id
_entity_poly.type
_entity_poly.pdbx_seq_one_letter_code
_entity_poly.pdbx_strand_id
1 'polypeptide(L)'
;APSQVGSVEFAADVFGTRLAVVVGHTQCGAVAVTLQELRQPQGHESPNLRAIVDRIRPAIEPLFATPIAKDPVALAAEATRANIRASVAHLRHGSALLERRIERDGLLIVGAEYCVEAGTVEFFDD
;
A
#
# COMPACT_ATOMS: atom_id res chain seq x y z
N ALA A 1 6.08 7.29 3.59
CA ALA A 1 6.73 8.32 4.43
C ALA A 1 7.91 8.89 3.64
N PRO A 2 8.38 10.12 3.91
CA PRO A 2 9.48 10.71 3.16
C PRO A 2 10.72 9.80 3.09
N SER A 3 11.05 9.13 4.20
CA SER A 3 12.16 8.17 4.27
C SER A 3 11.97 6.93 3.36
N GLN A 4 10.74 6.47 3.15
CA GLN A 4 10.44 5.31 2.31
C GLN A 4 10.63 5.65 0.83
N VAL A 5 10.14 6.81 0.37
CA VAL A 5 10.33 7.27 -1.01
C VAL A 5 11.82 7.50 -1.28
N GLY A 6 12.52 8.20 -0.38
CA GLY A 6 13.95 8.45 -0.52
C GLY A 6 14.80 7.18 -0.57
N SER A 7 14.39 6.10 0.11
CA SER A 7 15.10 4.81 0.01
C SER A 7 14.97 4.18 -1.37
N VAL A 8 13.80 4.29 -2.01
CA VAL A 8 13.57 3.80 -3.36
C VAL A 8 14.29 4.68 -4.38
N GLU A 9 14.26 6.01 -4.21
CA GLU A 9 15.04 6.95 -5.03
C GLU A 9 16.52 6.63 -5.00
N PHE A 10 17.08 6.42 -3.80
CA PHE A 10 18.48 6.05 -3.64
C PHE A 10 18.80 4.76 -4.38
N ALA A 11 17.97 3.72 -4.24
CA ALA A 11 18.20 2.45 -4.93
C ALA A 11 18.12 2.58 -6.46
N ALA A 12 17.20 3.39 -6.97
CA ALA A 12 17.06 3.65 -8.40
C ALA A 12 18.23 4.49 -8.94
N ASP A 13 18.66 5.50 -8.19
CA ASP A 13 19.67 6.46 -8.64
C ASP A 13 21.10 5.95 -8.50
N VAL A 14 21.43 5.34 -7.35
CA VAL A 14 22.79 4.92 -7.00
C VAL A 14 23.11 3.53 -7.54
N PHE A 15 22.14 2.61 -7.52
CA PHE A 15 22.36 1.23 -7.95
C PHE A 15 21.80 0.92 -9.34
N GLY A 16 21.08 1.86 -9.96
CA GLY A 16 20.43 1.61 -11.25
C GLY A 16 19.34 0.54 -11.15
N THR A 17 18.70 0.39 -9.98
CA THR A 17 17.64 -0.60 -9.75
C THR A 17 16.51 -0.38 -10.75
N ARG A 18 16.08 -1.44 -11.43
CA ARG A 18 15.02 -1.41 -12.47
C ARG A 18 13.69 -2.00 -12.05
N LEU A 19 13.60 -2.58 -10.86
CA LEU A 19 12.36 -3.14 -10.33
C LEU A 19 12.23 -2.81 -8.85
N ALA A 20 11.13 -2.17 -8.48
CA ALA A 20 10.67 -2.01 -7.12
C ALA A 20 9.34 -2.75 -6.96
N VAL A 21 9.21 -3.56 -5.91
CA VAL A 21 7.99 -4.30 -5.61
C VAL A 21 7.41 -3.80 -4.28
N VAL A 22 6.19 -3.31 -4.32
CA VAL A 22 5.41 -3.00 -3.12
C VAL A 22 4.67 -4.26 -2.71
N VAL A 23 5.15 -4.91 -1.65
CA VAL A 23 4.57 -6.15 -1.14
C VAL A 23 3.70 -5.84 0.07
N GLY A 24 2.39 -6.04 -0.04
CA GLY A 24 1.50 -6.19 1.11
C GLY A 24 1.29 -7.67 1.44
N HIS A 25 0.46 -7.95 2.44
CA HIS A 25 0.25 -9.33 2.86
C HIS A 25 -1.14 -9.56 3.45
N THR A 26 -1.61 -10.81 3.35
CA THR A 26 -2.83 -11.25 4.04
C THR A 26 -2.70 -11.03 5.54
N GLN A 27 -3.82 -10.80 6.23
CA GLN A 27 -3.86 -10.56 7.69
C GLN A 27 -3.05 -9.31 8.13
N CYS A 28 -3.02 -8.27 7.30
CA CYS A 28 -2.35 -7.01 7.65
C CYS A 28 -3.03 -6.31 8.84
N GLY A 29 -2.37 -6.30 10.00
CA GLY A 29 -2.90 -5.69 11.22
C GLY A 29 -3.18 -4.18 11.09
N ALA A 30 -2.37 -3.46 10.31
CA ALA A 30 -2.57 -2.02 10.09
C ALA A 30 -3.86 -1.74 9.27
N VAL A 31 -4.14 -2.56 8.26
CA VAL A 31 -5.40 -2.50 7.50
C VAL A 31 -6.57 -2.89 8.39
N ALA A 32 -6.45 -3.96 9.19
CA ALA A 32 -7.50 -4.41 10.11
C ALA A 32 -7.89 -3.33 11.12
N VAL A 33 -6.90 -2.67 11.75
CA VAL A 33 -7.14 -1.55 12.68
C VAL A 33 -7.80 -0.37 11.96
N THR A 34 -7.37 -0.05 10.75
CA THR A 34 -7.96 1.06 9.98
C THR A 34 -9.43 0.77 9.60
N LEU A 35 -9.76 -0.47 9.24
CA LEU A 35 -11.14 -0.91 9.01
C LEU A 35 -11.99 -0.83 10.28
N GLN A 36 -11.43 -1.18 11.43
CA GLN A 36 -12.11 -1.05 12.73
C GLN A 36 -12.40 0.42 13.05
N GLU A 37 -11.41 1.30 12.92
CA GLU A 37 -11.57 2.75 13.14
C GLU A 37 -12.61 3.40 12.21
N LEU A 38 -12.74 2.91 10.98
CA LEU A 38 -13.76 3.38 10.04
C LEU A 38 -15.18 2.93 10.43
N ARG A 39 -15.32 1.74 11.03
CA ARG A 39 -16.62 1.22 11.50
C ARG A 39 -17.04 1.85 12.83
N GLN A 40 -16.09 1.96 13.75
CA GLN A 40 -16.30 2.43 15.11
C GLN A 40 -15.06 3.24 15.52
N PRO A 41 -15.07 4.57 15.34
CA PRO A 41 -13.94 5.41 15.73
C PRO A 41 -13.65 5.23 17.23
N GLN A 42 -12.53 4.58 17.58
CA GLN A 42 -12.13 4.41 18.98
C GLN A 42 -11.23 5.57 19.43
N GLY A 43 -10.55 6.23 18.48
CA GLY A 43 -9.57 7.27 18.78
C GLY A 43 -8.31 6.65 19.37
N HIS A 44 -7.27 6.47 18.56
CA HIS A 44 -5.99 6.00 19.07
C HIS A 44 -5.27 7.08 19.87
N GLU A 45 -4.88 6.77 21.12
CA GLU A 45 -4.12 7.67 21.98
C GLU A 45 -2.67 7.89 21.50
N SER A 46 -2.12 6.93 20.74
CA SER A 46 -0.75 7.01 20.21
C SER A 46 -0.69 7.78 18.89
N PRO A 47 0.05 8.90 18.80
CA PRO A 47 0.20 9.68 17.57
C PRO A 47 0.79 8.87 16.40
N ASN A 48 1.71 7.95 16.70
CA ASN A 48 2.36 7.12 15.68
C ASN A 48 1.40 6.05 15.12
N LEU A 49 0.54 5.46 15.96
CA LEU A 49 -0.50 4.56 15.47
C LEU A 49 -1.52 5.30 14.61
N ARG A 50 -1.91 6.50 15.04
CA ARG A 50 -2.80 7.35 14.26
C ARG A 50 -2.22 7.71 12.90
N ALA A 51 -0.92 8.02 12.82
CA ALA A 51 -0.25 8.26 11.54
C ALA A 51 -0.28 7.06 10.57
N ILE A 52 -0.31 5.82 11.09
CA ILE A 52 -0.49 4.62 10.27
C ILE A 52 -1.92 4.57 9.71
N VAL A 53 -2.92 4.74 10.57
CA VAL A 53 -4.34 4.74 10.17
C VAL A 53 -4.63 5.84 9.16
N ASP A 54 -4.16 7.06 9.42
CA ASP A 54 -4.38 8.21 8.54
C ASP A 54 -3.72 8.03 7.16
N ARG A 55 -2.64 7.24 7.07
CA ARG A 55 -2.01 6.89 5.80
C ARG A 55 -2.81 5.84 5.01
N ILE A 56 -3.43 4.87 5.67
CA ILE A 56 -4.14 3.76 5.02
C ILE A 56 -5.59 4.16 4.67
N ARG A 57 -6.23 4.95 5.54
CA ARG A 57 -7.65 5.32 5.45
C ARG A 57 -8.09 5.78 4.06
N PRO A 58 -7.38 6.69 3.36
CA PRO A 58 -7.85 7.20 2.07
C PRO A 58 -7.99 6.12 0.99
N ALA A 59 -7.19 5.06 1.07
CA ALA A 59 -7.23 3.97 0.09
C ALA A 59 -8.41 3.01 0.31
N ILE A 60 -8.90 2.91 1.55
CA ILE A 60 -9.87 1.86 1.93
C ILE A 60 -11.26 2.40 2.26
N GLU A 61 -11.37 3.68 2.67
CA GLU A 61 -12.65 4.33 2.98
C GLU A 61 -13.65 4.28 1.81
N PRO A 62 -13.25 4.48 0.53
CA PRO A 62 -14.19 4.37 -0.59
C PRO A 62 -14.85 2.99 -0.72
N LEU A 63 -14.23 1.92 -0.20
CA LEU A 63 -14.78 0.56 -0.29
C LEU A 63 -16.09 0.41 0.51
N PHE A 64 -16.30 1.25 1.54
CA PHE A 64 -17.53 1.25 2.34
C PHE A 64 -18.77 1.71 1.55
N ALA A 65 -18.58 2.41 0.43
CA ALA A 65 -19.66 2.81 -0.46
C ALA A 65 -20.01 1.72 -1.50
N THR A 66 -19.31 0.59 -1.50
CA THR A 66 -19.51 -0.51 -2.47
C THR A 66 -20.21 -1.71 -1.82
N PRO A 67 -20.76 -2.65 -2.61
CA PRO A 67 -21.37 -3.86 -2.06
C PRO A 67 -20.42 -4.72 -1.20
N ILE A 68 -19.11 -4.63 -1.42
CA ILE A 68 -18.10 -5.41 -0.68
C ILE A 68 -18.10 -5.10 0.82
N ALA A 69 -18.58 -3.93 1.21
CA ALA A 69 -18.68 -3.50 2.61
C ALA A 69 -19.50 -4.45 3.49
N LYS A 70 -20.40 -5.24 2.88
CA LYS A 70 -21.27 -6.21 3.56
C LYS A 70 -20.58 -7.54 3.87
N ASP A 71 -19.44 -7.82 3.24
CA ASP A 71 -18.64 -9.03 3.46
C ASP A 71 -17.33 -8.64 4.16
N PRO A 72 -17.17 -8.89 5.47
CA PRO A 72 -15.97 -8.53 6.21
C PRO A 72 -14.68 -9.17 5.67
N VAL A 73 -14.77 -10.39 5.13
CA VAL A 73 -13.59 -11.12 4.62
C VAL A 73 -13.17 -10.54 3.28
N ALA A 74 -14.12 -10.39 2.36
CA ALA A 74 -13.85 -9.77 1.06
C ALA A 74 -13.39 -8.31 1.20
N LEU A 75 -14.00 -7.55 2.13
CA LEU A 75 -13.58 -6.17 2.42
C LEU A 75 -12.14 -6.11 2.94
N ALA A 76 -11.73 -7.02 3.82
CA ALA A 76 -10.36 -7.03 4.35
C ALA A 76 -9.32 -7.36 3.27
N ALA A 77 -9.62 -8.34 2.40
CA ALA A 77 -8.77 -8.67 1.26
C ALA A 77 -8.64 -7.48 0.30
N GLU A 78 -9.77 -6.88 -0.08
CA GLU A 78 -9.76 -5.76 -1.01
C GLU A 78 -9.14 -4.49 -0.42
N ALA A 79 -9.34 -4.22 0.88
CA ALA A 79 -8.67 -3.12 1.57
C ALA A 79 -7.15 -3.28 1.58
N THR A 80 -6.66 -4.52 1.72
CA THR A 80 -5.23 -4.83 1.63
C THR A 80 -4.70 -4.51 0.23
N ARG A 81 -5.39 -4.98 -0.81
CA ARG A 81 -5.04 -4.72 -2.22
C ARG A 81 -5.11 -3.25 -2.57
N ALA A 82 -6.13 -2.54 -2.10
CA ALA A 82 -6.28 -1.10 -2.29
C ALA A 82 -5.13 -0.31 -1.63
N ASN A 83 -4.71 -0.70 -0.42
CA ASN A 83 -3.55 -0.10 0.23
C ASN A 83 -2.22 -0.33 -0.52
N ILE A 84 -2.04 -1.53 -1.08
CA ILE A 84 -0.88 -1.83 -1.94
C ILE A 84 -0.91 -0.94 -3.18
N ARG A 85 -2.04 -0.89 -3.91
CA ARG A 85 -2.18 -0.05 -5.11
C ARG A 85 -1.96 1.44 -4.80
N ALA A 86 -2.49 1.94 -3.68
CA ALA A 86 -2.24 3.32 -3.25
C ALA A 86 -0.76 3.57 -2.95
N SER A 87 -0.05 2.60 -2.36
CA SER A 87 1.38 2.68 -2.10
C SER A 87 2.22 2.63 -3.38
N VAL A 88 1.83 1.81 -4.36
CA VAL A 88 2.42 1.79 -5.71
C VAL A 88 2.22 3.14 -6.39
N ALA A 89 0.99 3.67 -6.42
CA ALA A 89 0.69 4.98 -6.99
C ALA A 89 1.48 6.10 -6.31
N HIS A 90 1.63 6.04 -4.98
CA HIS A 90 2.44 7.00 -4.25
C HIS A 90 3.93 6.96 -4.64
N LEU A 91 4.50 5.78 -4.93
CA LEU A 91 5.87 5.70 -5.45
C LEU A 91 5.98 6.11 -6.91
N ARG A 92 5.00 5.75 -7.74
CA ARG A 92 4.94 6.12 -9.17
C ARG A 92 4.80 7.65 -9.35
N HIS A 93 4.10 8.35 -8.46
CA HIS A 93 3.74 9.77 -8.63
C HIS A 93 4.22 10.71 -7.51
N GLY A 94 4.84 10.17 -6.46
CA GLY A 94 5.30 10.96 -5.31
C GLY A 94 6.72 11.49 -5.45
N SER A 95 7.41 11.18 -6.55
CA SER A 95 8.79 11.58 -6.80
C SER A 95 9.05 11.82 -8.28
N ALA A 96 9.46 13.05 -8.61
CA ALA A 96 9.92 13.41 -9.95
C ALA A 96 11.19 12.64 -10.37
N LEU A 97 11.98 12.13 -9.42
CA LEU A 97 13.11 11.26 -9.73
C LEU A 97 12.60 9.90 -10.20
N LEU A 98 11.72 9.26 -9.44
CA LEU A 98 11.16 7.95 -9.79
C LEU A 98 10.35 8.01 -11.09
N GLU A 99 9.55 9.06 -11.30
CA GLU A 99 8.84 9.28 -12.57
C GLU A 99 9.79 9.29 -13.77
N ARG A 100 10.88 10.06 -13.69
CA ARG A 100 11.88 10.09 -14.77
C ARG A 100 12.56 8.74 -14.98
N ARG A 101 12.83 7.99 -13.91
CA ARG A 101 13.41 6.64 -14.00
C ARG A 101 12.44 5.65 -14.65
N ILE A 102 11.13 5.79 -14.40
CA ILE A 102 10.09 4.99 -15.07
C ILE A 102 10.06 5.31 -16.56
N GLU A 103 9.96 6.60 -16.91
CA GLU A 103 9.81 7.04 -18.31
C GLU A 103 11.05 6.78 -19.18
N ARG A 104 12.25 6.94 -18.62
CA ARG A 104 13.49 6.97 -19.41
C ARG A 104 14.35 5.73 -19.27
N ASP A 105 14.34 5.11 -18.09
CA ASP A 105 15.29 4.05 -17.74
C ASP A 105 14.61 2.68 -17.58
N GLY A 106 13.28 2.62 -17.73
CA GLY A 106 12.49 1.40 -17.64
C GLY A 106 12.36 0.86 -16.21
N LEU A 107 12.40 1.74 -15.20
CA LEU A 107 12.06 1.35 -13.83
C LEU A 107 10.60 0.88 -13.77
N LEU A 108 10.38 -0.34 -13.28
CA LEU A 108 9.06 -0.87 -12.97
C LEU A 108 8.80 -0.77 -11.47
N ILE A 109 7.63 -0.25 -11.11
CA ILE A 109 7.13 -0.25 -9.73
C ILE A 109 5.82 -1.01 -9.72
N VAL A 110 5.80 -2.21 -9.14
CA VAL A 110 4.65 -3.14 -9.19
C VAL A 110 4.15 -3.48 -7.79
N GLY A 111 2.87 -3.85 -7.70
CA GLY A 111 2.25 -4.34 -6.47
C GLY A 111 2.24 -5.86 -6.41
N ALA A 112 2.36 -6.41 -5.20
CA ALA A 112 2.17 -7.83 -4.94
C ALA A 112 1.55 -8.07 -3.56
N GLU A 113 0.83 -9.19 -3.42
CA GLU A 113 0.26 -9.68 -2.18
C GLU A 113 0.95 -10.99 -1.76
N TYR A 114 1.49 -11.00 -0.55
CA TYR A 114 2.02 -12.20 0.08
C TYR A 114 0.94 -12.90 0.92
N CYS A 115 0.66 -14.16 0.62
CA CYS A 115 -0.18 -15.01 1.46
C CYS A 115 0.65 -15.60 2.60
N VAL A 116 0.43 -15.12 3.82
CA VAL A 116 1.19 -15.54 5.01
C VAL A 116 1.02 -17.03 5.31
N GLU A 117 -0.18 -17.57 5.05
CA GLU A 117 -0.52 -18.97 5.34
C GLU A 117 0.07 -19.94 4.30
N ALA A 118 0.05 -19.56 3.01
CA ALA A 118 0.51 -20.42 1.93
C ALA A 118 1.98 -20.19 1.52
N GLY A 119 2.58 -19.07 1.92
CA GLY A 119 3.93 -18.67 1.51
C GLY A 119 4.04 -18.23 0.05
N THR A 120 2.91 -17.97 -0.62
CA THR A 120 2.86 -17.59 -2.04
C THR A 120 2.84 -16.07 -2.21
N VAL A 121 3.34 -15.60 -3.35
CA VAL A 121 3.26 -14.19 -3.76
C VAL A 121 2.45 -14.09 -5.05
N GLU A 122 1.42 -13.27 -5.04
CA GLU A 122 0.61 -12.92 -6.22
C GLU A 122 0.97 -11.50 -6.65
N PHE A 123 1.51 -11.35 -7.87
CA PHE A 123 1.74 -10.02 -8.46
C PHE A 123 0.44 -9.51 -9.08
N PHE A 124 0.19 -8.21 -9.00
CA PHE A 124 -0.95 -7.59 -9.65
C PHE A 124 -0.63 -7.25 -11.11
N ASP A 125 -1.60 -7.39 -12.00
CA ASP A 125 -1.46 -7.13 -13.45
C ASP A 125 -1.44 -5.61 -13.81
N ASP A 126 -0.92 -4.74 -12.93
CA ASP A 126 -1.05 -3.26 -12.97
C ASP A 126 0.26 -2.48 -13.29
#